data_AF-A0A381ZYX6-F1
#
_entry.id   AF-A0A381ZYX6-F1
#
_cell.length_a   1.000
_cell.length_b   1.000
_cell.length_c   1.000
_cell.angle_alpha   90.00
_cell.angle_beta   90.00
_cell.angle_gamma   90.00
#
_symmetry.space_group_name_H-M   'P 1'
#
loop_
_entity.id
_entity.type
_entity.pdbx_description
1 polymer ?
#
loop_
_entity_poly.entity_id
_entity_poly.type
_entity_poly.pdbx_seq_one_letter_code
_entity_poly.pdbx_strand_id
1 'polypeptide(L)'
;MIEIIQPDDWHIHLRQGEILKTVSQHSSRINNRCIVMPNLDIPITTGELANQYKNEIKKTFQNNSFIPLIPCYLTDSLNLIDFEESLKKEIFIGGKLYPANVTTNSEYGVSNIEKIYPVLEILDKLNKNLLVHGEKISQNINIFDREKYFIDDELIKIRNKFPNLNIILEHVSSKYGADFISENNNMAGTITPQHMLITKKDVFVDDDINPHNYCMPVAKEEKDLIALRKYACSGNRKFFLGTDSAPHHIKDKIPNLSSKPGIFSSPCSIELYA
;
A
#
# COMPACT_ATOMS: atom_id res chain seq x y z
N MET A 1 10.12 22.69 -19.35
CA MET A 1 10.85 21.98 -18.28
C MET A 1 10.06 22.20 -17.01
N ILE A 2 9.68 21.13 -16.31
CA ILE A 2 8.96 21.21 -15.03
C ILE A 2 9.98 20.95 -13.93
N GLU A 3 10.07 21.84 -12.95
CA GLU A 3 10.88 21.66 -11.75
C GLU A 3 9.96 21.37 -10.56
N ILE A 4 10.28 20.33 -9.80
CA ILE A 4 9.55 19.92 -8.60
C ILE A 4 10.52 19.73 -7.43
N ILE A 5 9.99 19.90 -6.22
CA ILE A 5 10.70 19.47 -5.01
C ILE A 5 10.92 17.96 -5.11
N GLN A 6 12.07 17.48 -4.62
CA GLN A 6 12.38 16.06 -4.62
C GLN A 6 11.24 15.26 -3.96
N PRO A 7 10.65 14.28 -4.67
CA PRO A 7 9.48 13.58 -4.18
C PRO A 7 9.83 12.55 -3.10
N ASP A 8 8.78 12.04 -2.46
CA ASP A 8 8.80 10.82 -1.65
C ASP A 8 7.77 9.86 -2.23
N ASP A 9 7.99 8.55 -2.05
CA ASP A 9 7.02 7.54 -2.44
C ASP A 9 6.42 6.84 -1.21
N TRP A 10 5.15 7.13 -0.94
CA TRP A 10 4.48 6.68 0.28
C TRP A 10 3.98 5.22 0.20
N HIS A 11 4.27 4.48 -0.87
CA HIS A 11 3.93 3.05 -0.97
C HIS A 11 4.81 2.29 -1.98
N ILE A 12 5.78 1.51 -1.50
CA ILE A 12 6.60 0.65 -2.39
C ILE A 12 6.85 -0.75 -1.83
N HIS A 13 7.14 -1.70 -2.71
CA HIS A 13 7.62 -3.04 -2.34
C HIS A 13 9.04 -3.26 -2.87
N LEU A 14 10.01 -3.36 -1.95
CA LEU A 14 11.41 -3.59 -2.33
C LEU A 14 11.82 -5.07 -2.33
N ARG A 15 11.01 -5.97 -1.76
CA ARG A 15 11.31 -7.41 -1.64
C ARG A 15 12.64 -7.66 -0.92
N GLN A 16 13.29 -8.82 -1.15
CA GLN A 16 14.55 -9.21 -0.54
C GLN A 16 15.54 -9.74 -1.59
N GLY A 17 16.80 -9.94 -1.18
CA GLY A 17 17.83 -10.58 -1.98
C GLY A 17 18.15 -9.83 -3.29
N GLU A 18 18.25 -10.58 -4.39
CA GLU A 18 18.61 -10.02 -5.70
C GLU A 18 17.55 -9.07 -6.26
N ILE A 19 16.26 -9.30 -5.95
CA ILE A 19 15.20 -8.36 -6.34
C ILE A 19 15.44 -7.02 -5.64
N LEU A 20 15.67 -7.03 -4.32
CA LEU A 20 15.96 -5.81 -3.55
C LEU A 20 17.12 -5.02 -4.15
N LYS A 21 18.25 -5.69 -4.48
CA LYS A 21 19.42 -5.03 -5.08
C LYS A 21 19.10 -4.33 -6.41
N THR A 22 18.18 -4.89 -7.19
CA THR A 22 17.78 -4.35 -8.49
C THR A 22 16.77 -3.21 -8.34
N VAL A 23 15.70 -3.42 -7.58
CA VAL A 23 14.53 -2.52 -7.57
C VAL A 23 14.72 -1.29 -6.68
N SER A 24 15.57 -1.40 -5.66
CA SER A 24 15.96 -0.30 -4.77
C SER A 24 16.55 0.88 -5.54
N GLN A 25 17.41 0.61 -6.53
CA GLN A 25 18.08 1.64 -7.33
C GLN A 25 17.10 2.54 -8.08
N HIS A 26 16.02 1.96 -8.62
CA HIS A 26 14.98 2.71 -9.31
C HIS A 26 14.22 3.65 -8.37
N SER A 27 13.93 3.19 -7.15
CA SER A 27 13.20 3.98 -6.15
C SER A 27 14.08 5.10 -5.57
N SER A 28 15.34 4.81 -5.24
CA SER A 28 16.27 5.79 -4.65
C SER A 28 16.84 6.81 -5.63
N ARG A 29 16.67 6.59 -6.94
CA ARG A 29 17.13 7.52 -7.99
C ARG A 29 16.47 8.89 -7.87
N ILE A 30 15.19 8.90 -7.51
CA ILE A 30 14.31 10.08 -7.56
C ILE A 30 13.76 10.45 -6.19
N ASN A 31 13.42 9.47 -5.35
CA ASN A 31 12.74 9.73 -4.09
C ASN A 31 13.75 9.99 -2.97
N ASN A 32 13.41 10.93 -2.08
CA ASN A 32 14.16 11.16 -0.85
C ASN A 32 13.81 10.10 0.22
N ARG A 33 12.51 9.82 0.39
CA ARG A 33 12.01 8.83 1.35
C ARG A 33 11.04 7.88 0.66
N CYS A 34 10.97 6.65 1.16
CA CYS A 34 9.89 5.74 0.78
C CYS A 34 9.33 4.98 1.97
N ILE A 35 8.02 4.75 1.98
CA ILE A 35 7.40 3.74 2.87
C ILE A 35 7.51 2.38 2.19
N VAL A 36 8.41 1.55 2.72
CA VAL A 36 8.69 0.20 2.25
C VAL A 36 7.78 -0.78 2.97
N MET A 37 6.92 -1.43 2.21
CA MET A 37 5.87 -2.29 2.73
C MET A 37 6.43 -3.58 3.37
N PRO A 38 5.81 -4.07 4.47
CA PRO A 38 6.42 -5.07 5.34
C PRO A 38 6.02 -6.52 5.01
N ASN A 39 5.34 -6.77 3.90
CA ASN A 39 4.84 -8.08 3.45
C ASN A 39 5.92 -8.89 2.70
N LEU A 40 7.05 -9.11 3.38
CA LEU A 40 8.08 -10.05 2.93
C LEU A 40 7.60 -11.49 3.15
N ASP A 41 8.41 -12.49 2.77
CA ASP A 41 8.05 -13.91 3.00
C ASP A 41 7.90 -14.20 4.50
N ILE A 42 8.77 -13.59 5.31
CA ILE A 42 8.55 -13.43 6.75
C ILE A 42 8.08 -11.99 6.97
N PRO A 43 6.80 -11.76 7.33
CA PRO A 43 6.29 -10.41 7.51
C PRO A 43 7.02 -9.68 8.64
N ILE A 44 7.25 -8.38 8.48
CA ILE A 44 7.97 -7.57 9.47
C ILE A 44 7.03 -7.19 10.60
N THR A 45 6.99 -8.02 11.64
CA THR A 45 6.12 -7.87 12.81
C THR A 45 6.83 -7.35 14.05
N THR A 46 8.18 -7.29 14.06
CA THR A 46 8.96 -6.84 15.22
C THR A 46 9.96 -5.73 14.87
N GLY A 47 10.34 -4.94 15.88
CA GLY A 47 11.35 -3.90 15.73
C GLY A 47 12.72 -4.44 15.29
N GLU A 48 13.08 -5.64 15.72
CA GLU A 48 14.31 -6.32 15.30
C GLU A 48 14.31 -6.60 13.79
N LEU A 49 13.25 -7.24 13.28
CA LEU A 49 13.10 -7.53 11.85
C LEU A 49 13.12 -6.26 11.01
N ALA A 50 12.48 -5.18 11.50
CA ALA A 50 12.48 -3.89 10.82
C ALA A 50 13.89 -3.31 10.70
N ASN A 51 14.69 -3.35 11.78
CA ASN A 51 16.06 -2.86 11.77
C ASN A 51 16.97 -3.69 10.87
N GLN A 52 16.83 -5.02 10.91
CA GLN A 52 17.55 -5.92 10.00
C GLN A 52 17.22 -5.55 8.55
N TYR A 53 15.94 -5.38 8.20
CA TYR A 53 15.55 -5.03 6.84
C TYR A 53 16.04 -3.63 6.44
N LYS A 54 15.93 -2.61 7.29
CA LYS A 54 16.52 -1.27 7.02
C LYS A 54 18.01 -1.37 6.71
N ASN A 55 18.76 -2.20 7.43
CA ASN A 55 20.18 -2.38 7.20
C ASN A 55 20.47 -3.08 5.86
N GLU A 56 19.69 -4.10 5.49
CA GLU A 56 19.81 -4.72 4.17
C GLU A 56 19.49 -3.76 3.04
N ILE A 57 18.40 -3.00 3.16
CA ILE A 57 18.02 -1.99 2.17
C ILE A 57 19.13 -0.95 2.01
N LYS A 58 19.69 -0.42 3.11
CA LYS A 58 20.79 0.55 3.08
C LYS A 58 22.04 0.08 2.32
N LYS A 59 22.33 -1.23 2.32
CA LYS A 59 23.47 -1.80 1.58
C LYS A 59 23.28 -1.76 0.06
N THR A 60 22.06 -1.49 -0.43
CA THR A 60 21.72 -1.57 -1.85
C THR A 60 21.74 -0.23 -2.58
N PHE A 61 21.77 0.90 -1.85
CA PHE A 61 21.75 2.22 -2.46
C PHE A 61 23.14 2.79 -2.68
N GLN A 62 23.29 3.51 -3.77
CA GLN A 62 24.45 4.38 -4.01
C GLN A 62 24.26 5.77 -3.37
N ASN A 63 23.00 6.20 -3.19
CA ASN A 63 22.66 7.48 -2.59
C ASN A 63 22.45 7.33 -1.08
N ASN A 64 23.40 7.85 -0.28
CA ASN A 64 23.36 7.78 1.18
C ASN A 64 22.27 8.66 1.81
N SER A 65 21.57 9.52 1.05
CA SER A 65 20.48 10.36 1.58
C SER A 65 19.12 9.67 1.61
N PHE A 66 18.96 8.51 0.96
CA PHE A 66 17.68 7.81 0.88
C PHE A 66 17.23 7.25 2.25
N ILE A 67 15.98 7.50 2.63
CA ILE A 67 15.44 7.08 3.92
C ILE A 67 14.33 6.02 3.73
N PRO A 68 14.60 4.73 4.03
CA PRO A 68 13.56 3.71 4.08
C PRO A 68 12.75 3.82 5.39
N LEU A 69 11.46 4.07 5.25
CA LEU A 69 10.48 4.06 6.33
C LEU A 69 9.72 2.74 6.29
N ILE A 70 9.52 2.08 7.44
CA ILE A 70 8.89 0.75 7.48
C ILE A 70 7.73 0.80 8.48
N PRO A 71 6.51 0.42 8.10
CA PRO A 71 5.43 0.18 9.03
C PRO A 71 5.47 -1.27 9.56
N CYS A 72 4.85 -1.53 10.70
CA CYS A 72 4.68 -2.90 11.20
C CYS A 72 3.64 -3.64 10.36
N TYR A 73 3.91 -4.88 9.95
CA TYR A 73 2.88 -5.77 9.41
C TYR A 73 1.94 -6.18 10.56
N LEU A 74 0.65 -5.83 10.47
CA LEU A 74 -0.31 -6.15 11.51
C LEU A 74 -0.83 -7.58 11.39
N THR A 75 -0.87 -8.29 12.53
CA THR A 75 -1.38 -9.66 12.66
C THR A 75 -2.32 -9.78 13.85
N ASP A 76 -3.10 -10.86 13.92
CA ASP A 76 -3.99 -11.18 15.05
C ASP A 76 -3.24 -11.36 16.39
N SER A 77 -1.95 -11.72 16.35
CA SER A 77 -1.15 -12.13 17.50
C SER A 77 0.09 -11.25 17.72
N LEU A 78 0.04 -10.00 17.28
CA LEU A 78 1.15 -9.06 17.39
C LEU A 78 1.56 -8.83 18.85
N ASN A 79 2.87 -8.83 19.14
CA ASN A 79 3.37 -8.45 20.45
C ASN A 79 3.21 -6.94 20.65
N LEU A 80 2.20 -6.55 21.45
CA LEU A 80 1.85 -5.14 21.69
C LEU A 80 2.96 -4.35 22.38
N ILE A 81 3.77 -5.00 23.24
CA ILE A 81 4.87 -4.34 23.95
C ILE A 81 5.96 -3.94 22.94
N ASP A 82 6.41 -4.89 22.12
CA ASP A 82 7.41 -4.63 21.08
C ASP A 82 6.90 -3.61 20.06
N PHE A 83 5.63 -3.70 19.68
CA PHE A 83 5.01 -2.76 18.75
C PHE A 83 4.99 -1.33 19.29
N GLU A 84 4.49 -1.12 20.52
CA GLU A 84 4.44 0.21 21.15
C GLU A 84 5.84 0.79 21.34
N GLU A 85 6.80 -0.01 21.78
CA GLU A 85 8.20 0.43 21.92
C GLU A 85 8.83 0.79 20.58
N SER A 86 8.59 0.00 19.55
CA SER A 86 9.14 0.21 18.21
C SER A 86 8.56 1.47 17.55
N LEU A 87 7.30 1.82 17.82
CA LEU A 87 6.71 3.10 17.40
C LEU A 87 7.34 4.27 18.15
N LYS A 88 7.51 4.17 19.48
CA LYS A 88 8.14 5.23 20.29
C LYS A 88 9.61 5.49 19.91
N LYS A 89 10.32 4.45 19.46
CA LYS A 89 11.71 4.53 18.98
C LYS A 89 11.82 4.92 17.50
N GLU A 90 10.71 5.23 16.82
CA GLU A 90 10.64 5.52 15.38
C GLU A 90 11.23 4.41 14.49
N ILE A 91 11.25 3.17 15.00
CA ILE A 91 11.62 1.98 14.22
C ILE A 91 10.48 1.69 13.24
N PHE A 92 9.24 1.70 13.74
CA PHE A 92 8.05 1.69 12.90
C PHE A 92 7.47 3.10 12.74
N ILE A 93 7.02 3.42 11.51
CA ILE A 93 6.32 4.69 11.23
C ILE A 93 4.79 4.61 11.46
N GLY A 94 4.28 3.40 11.68
CA GLY A 94 2.86 3.10 11.79
C GLY A 94 2.61 1.60 11.67
N GLY A 95 1.35 1.21 11.44
CA GLY A 95 0.96 -0.17 11.18
C GLY A 95 0.36 -0.32 9.77
N LYS A 96 0.74 -1.35 9.03
CA LYS A 96 0.14 -1.72 7.74
C LYS A 96 -0.80 -2.90 7.93
N LEU A 97 -2.08 -2.65 7.71
CA LEU A 97 -3.15 -3.63 7.70
C LEU A 97 -3.26 -4.28 6.32
N TYR A 98 -3.07 -5.60 6.31
CA TYR A 98 -3.51 -6.47 5.24
C TYR A 98 -4.62 -7.37 5.80
N PRO A 99 -5.85 -7.28 5.29
CA PRO A 99 -6.84 -8.32 5.55
C PRO A 99 -6.32 -9.68 5.09
N ALA A 100 -6.64 -10.76 5.80
CA ALA A 100 -6.08 -12.07 5.49
C ALA A 100 -6.40 -12.52 4.04
N ASN A 101 -5.38 -13.02 3.35
CA ASN A 101 -5.45 -13.61 2.00
C ASN A 101 -5.82 -12.66 0.83
N VAL A 102 -5.80 -11.35 1.02
CA VAL A 102 -6.22 -10.38 -0.02
C VAL A 102 -5.20 -10.06 -1.11
N THR A 103 -3.91 -10.22 -0.82
CA THR A 103 -2.82 -9.91 -1.75
C THR A 103 -1.56 -10.74 -1.46
N THR A 104 -0.46 -10.49 -2.17
CA THR A 104 0.81 -11.21 -2.04
C THR A 104 1.30 -11.21 -0.59
N ASN A 105 1.61 -12.41 -0.06
CA ASN A 105 2.12 -12.67 1.29
C ASN A 105 1.19 -12.15 2.41
N SER A 106 -0.12 -12.09 2.16
CA SER A 106 -1.12 -11.65 3.15
C SER A 106 -1.73 -12.77 4.00
N GLU A 107 -1.18 -13.98 3.94
CA GLU A 107 -1.68 -15.19 4.62
C GLU A 107 -1.66 -15.05 6.15
N TYR A 108 -0.71 -14.26 6.66
CA TYR A 108 -0.57 -13.89 8.07
C TYR A 108 -1.37 -12.63 8.45
N GLY A 109 -2.19 -12.13 7.53
CA GLY A 109 -2.99 -10.92 7.71
C GLY A 109 -4.08 -11.05 8.78
N VAL A 110 -4.79 -9.95 9.00
CA VAL A 110 -5.82 -9.84 10.04
C VAL A 110 -7.08 -10.59 9.62
N SER A 111 -7.53 -11.53 10.46
CA SER A 111 -8.72 -12.35 10.17
C SER A 111 -10.02 -11.67 10.60
N ASN A 112 -9.96 -10.88 11.68
CA ASN A 112 -11.06 -10.10 12.21
C ASN A 112 -10.49 -8.77 12.72
N ILE A 113 -11.05 -7.66 12.24
CA ILE A 113 -10.57 -6.32 12.57
C ILE A 113 -10.63 -6.02 14.07
N GLU A 114 -11.58 -6.61 14.80
CA GLU A 114 -11.73 -6.39 16.25
C GLU A 114 -10.54 -6.92 17.06
N LYS A 115 -9.87 -7.96 16.55
CA LYS A 115 -8.68 -8.53 17.23
C LYS A 115 -7.52 -7.56 17.27
N ILE A 116 -7.45 -6.61 16.33
CA ILE A 116 -6.39 -5.61 16.30
C ILE A 116 -6.80 -4.29 16.95
N TYR A 117 -7.96 -4.18 17.58
CA TYR A 117 -8.35 -2.96 18.30
C TYR A 117 -7.29 -2.49 19.32
N PRO A 118 -6.63 -3.37 20.11
CA PRO A 118 -5.53 -2.94 20.98
C PRO A 118 -4.36 -2.29 20.21
N VAL A 119 -4.07 -2.76 18.99
CA VAL A 119 -3.06 -2.15 18.11
C VAL A 119 -3.52 -0.76 17.66
N LEU A 120 -4.79 -0.62 17.29
CA LEU A 120 -5.37 0.66 16.84
C LEU A 120 -5.40 1.69 17.97
N GLU A 121 -5.69 1.27 19.20
CA GLU A 121 -5.60 2.11 20.40
C GLU A 121 -4.19 2.65 20.62
N ILE A 122 -3.16 1.82 20.42
CA ILE A 122 -1.75 2.24 20.50
C ILE A 122 -1.42 3.27 19.41
N LEU A 123 -1.84 3.02 18.17
CA LEU A 123 -1.62 3.95 17.06
C LEU A 123 -2.28 5.30 17.32
N ASP A 124 -3.54 5.31 17.78
CA ASP A 124 -4.27 6.53 18.10
C ASP A 124 -3.59 7.31 19.24
N LYS A 125 -3.26 6.62 20.35
CA LYS A 125 -2.57 7.20 21.50
C LYS A 125 -1.22 7.82 21.15
N LEU A 126 -0.46 7.20 20.25
CA LEU A 126 0.85 7.68 19.81
C LEU A 126 0.79 8.62 18.61
N ASN A 127 -0.41 8.94 18.11
CA ASN A 127 -0.61 9.74 16.89
C ASN A 127 0.17 9.18 15.69
N LYS A 128 0.12 7.85 15.51
CA LYS A 128 0.75 7.11 14.40
C LYS A 128 -0.31 6.65 13.39
N ASN A 129 0.12 6.41 12.16
CA ASN A 129 -0.79 6.13 11.06
C ASN A 129 -1.12 4.62 10.96
N LEU A 130 -2.38 4.33 10.68
CA LEU A 130 -2.82 3.05 10.14
C LEU A 130 -2.83 3.14 8.60
N LEU A 131 -1.99 2.34 7.95
CA LEU A 131 -1.95 2.19 6.50
C LEU A 131 -2.82 0.98 6.13
N VAL A 132 -3.74 1.11 5.18
CA VAL A 132 -4.77 0.09 4.94
C VAL A 132 -4.77 -0.35 3.49
N HIS A 133 -4.50 -1.64 3.26
CA HIS A 133 -4.92 -2.29 2.03
C HIS A 133 -6.42 -2.63 2.15
N GLY A 134 -7.27 -1.79 1.60
CA GLY A 134 -8.71 -1.83 1.86
C GLY A 134 -9.49 -2.73 0.94
N GLU A 135 -9.30 -4.05 0.98
CA GLU A 135 -10.14 -5.01 0.25
C GLU A 135 -10.67 -6.10 1.17
N LYS A 136 -11.93 -6.53 0.95
CA LYS A 136 -12.55 -7.64 1.67
C LYS A 136 -12.72 -8.84 0.76
N ILE A 137 -12.12 -9.97 1.12
CA ILE A 137 -12.32 -11.23 0.41
C ILE A 137 -13.42 -12.05 1.05
N SER A 138 -14.38 -12.45 0.23
CA SER A 138 -15.38 -13.47 0.53
C SER A 138 -15.81 -14.12 -0.79
N GLN A 139 -16.26 -15.37 -0.75
CA GLN A 139 -16.72 -16.10 -1.94
C GLN A 139 -17.86 -15.39 -2.68
N ASN A 140 -18.64 -14.56 -1.97
CA ASN A 140 -19.79 -13.85 -2.52
C ASN A 140 -19.49 -12.40 -2.93
N ILE A 141 -18.21 -11.96 -2.86
CA ILE A 141 -17.81 -10.59 -3.20
C ILE A 141 -16.99 -10.62 -4.50
N ASN A 142 -17.50 -9.95 -5.52
CA ASN A 142 -16.79 -9.75 -6.77
C ASN A 142 -15.49 -8.95 -6.52
N ILE A 143 -14.40 -9.30 -7.21
CA ILE A 143 -13.11 -8.59 -7.12
C ILE A 143 -13.25 -7.06 -7.31
N PHE A 144 -14.16 -6.60 -8.16
CA PHE A 144 -14.39 -5.17 -8.40
C PHE A 144 -15.12 -4.47 -7.24
N ASP A 145 -15.76 -5.20 -6.34
CA ASP A 145 -16.53 -4.63 -5.22
C ASP A 145 -15.79 -4.75 -3.87
N ARG A 146 -14.67 -5.48 -3.81
CA ARG A 146 -13.94 -5.76 -2.55
C ARG A 146 -13.55 -4.51 -1.78
N GLU A 147 -13.16 -3.44 -2.47
CA GLU A 147 -12.83 -2.16 -1.83
C GLU A 147 -14.05 -1.53 -1.15
N LYS A 148 -15.19 -1.51 -1.86
CA LYS A 148 -16.44 -0.99 -1.31
C LYS A 148 -16.89 -1.78 -0.08
N TYR A 149 -16.90 -3.12 -0.17
CA TYR A 149 -17.28 -3.96 0.96
C TYR A 149 -16.33 -3.82 2.15
N PHE A 150 -15.04 -3.64 1.93
CA PHE A 150 -14.11 -3.33 3.02
C PHE A 150 -14.46 -2.01 3.71
N ILE A 151 -14.75 -0.97 2.93
CA ILE A 151 -15.13 0.33 3.47
C ILE A 151 -16.39 0.20 4.33
N ASP A 152 -17.44 -0.38 3.76
CA ASP A 152 -18.75 -0.48 4.40
C ASP A 152 -18.72 -1.34 5.66
N ASP A 153 -18.05 -2.48 5.60
CA ASP A 153 -18.12 -3.48 6.66
C ASP A 153 -17.04 -3.30 7.73
N GLU A 154 -15.85 -2.82 7.37
CA GLU A 154 -14.69 -2.81 8.27
C GLU A 154 -14.22 -1.38 8.55
N LEU A 155 -13.95 -0.57 7.51
CA LEU A 155 -13.36 0.75 7.70
C LEU A 155 -14.29 1.71 8.43
N ILE A 156 -15.60 1.67 8.16
CA ILE A 156 -16.60 2.45 8.90
C ILE A 156 -16.61 2.07 10.39
N LYS A 157 -16.47 0.78 10.72
CA LYS A 157 -16.39 0.34 12.13
C LYS A 157 -15.15 0.90 12.82
N ILE A 158 -13.98 0.81 12.17
CA ILE A 158 -12.74 1.40 12.68
C ILE A 158 -12.92 2.89 12.90
N ARG A 159 -13.45 3.62 11.90
CA ARG A 159 -13.64 5.07 11.97
C ARG A 159 -14.58 5.49 13.09
N ASN A 160 -15.67 4.76 13.29
CA ASN A 160 -16.62 5.03 14.37
C ASN A 160 -16.03 4.76 15.75
N LYS A 161 -15.20 3.71 15.88
CA LYS A 161 -14.57 3.33 17.15
C LYS A 161 -13.37 4.23 17.50
N PHE A 162 -12.59 4.62 16.50
CA PHE A 162 -11.35 5.39 16.61
C PHE A 162 -11.43 6.66 15.74
N PRO A 163 -12.26 7.65 16.10
CA PRO A 163 -12.51 8.83 15.27
C PRO A 163 -11.25 9.69 15.04
N ASN A 164 -10.30 9.65 16.00
CA ASN A 164 -9.06 10.43 15.94
C ASN A 164 -7.91 9.70 15.23
N LEU A 165 -8.01 8.39 15.00
CA LEU A 165 -6.96 7.61 14.36
C LEU A 165 -6.74 8.10 12.93
N ASN A 166 -5.48 8.43 12.61
CA ASN A 166 -5.08 8.76 11.25
C ASN A 166 -5.04 7.48 10.41
N ILE A 167 -5.83 7.44 9.34
CA ILE A 167 -5.90 6.30 8.43
C ILE A 167 -5.50 6.74 7.02
N ILE A 168 -4.61 5.97 6.40
CA ILE A 168 -4.28 6.09 4.98
C ILE A 168 -4.91 4.90 4.26
N LEU A 169 -5.95 5.16 3.47
CA LEU A 169 -6.50 4.15 2.55
C LEU A 169 -5.57 4.08 1.35
N GLU A 170 -4.74 3.04 1.33
CA GLU A 170 -3.69 2.89 0.33
C GLU A 170 -4.26 2.58 -1.05
N HIS A 171 -3.50 2.95 -2.10
CA HIS A 171 -3.71 2.61 -3.51
C HIS A 171 -5.20 2.56 -3.90
N VAL A 172 -5.94 3.63 -3.53
CA VAL A 172 -7.38 3.69 -3.71
C VAL A 172 -7.72 3.57 -5.20
N SER A 173 -8.68 2.72 -5.50
CA SER A 173 -8.92 2.24 -6.88
C SER A 173 -10.32 2.51 -7.39
N SER A 174 -11.23 2.99 -6.52
CA SER A 174 -12.61 3.35 -6.89
C SER A 174 -12.93 4.81 -6.60
N LYS A 175 -13.93 5.35 -7.33
CA LYS A 175 -14.55 6.63 -6.98
C LYS A 175 -15.10 6.59 -5.55
N TYR A 176 -15.72 5.47 -5.16
CA TYR A 176 -16.32 5.28 -3.85
C TYR A 176 -15.30 5.45 -2.71
N GLY A 177 -14.15 4.80 -2.82
CA GLY A 177 -13.06 4.94 -1.84
C GLY A 177 -12.49 6.35 -1.80
N ALA A 178 -12.33 7.00 -2.95
CA ALA A 178 -11.82 8.36 -3.01
C ALA A 178 -12.81 9.39 -2.42
N ASP A 179 -14.12 9.25 -2.69
CA ASP A 179 -15.14 10.06 -2.04
C ASP A 179 -15.12 9.86 -0.52
N PHE A 180 -15.06 8.61 -0.06
CA PHE A 180 -14.99 8.27 1.36
C PHE A 180 -13.79 8.93 2.05
N ILE A 181 -12.60 8.92 1.43
CA ILE A 181 -11.42 9.65 1.93
C ILE A 181 -11.70 11.15 2.05
N SER A 182 -12.27 11.74 1.00
CA SER A 182 -12.50 13.18 0.94
C SER A 182 -13.49 13.65 2.02
N GLU A 183 -14.56 12.89 2.26
CA GLU A 183 -15.66 13.22 3.15
C GLU A 183 -15.35 13.03 4.65
N ASN A 184 -14.31 12.26 5.00
CA ASN A 184 -13.99 11.93 6.38
C ASN A 184 -12.72 12.64 6.90
N ASN A 185 -12.74 13.06 8.16
CA ASN A 185 -11.57 13.63 8.84
C ASN A 185 -10.55 12.55 9.23
N ASN A 186 -9.30 12.94 9.46
CA ASN A 186 -8.19 12.04 9.83
C ASN A 186 -8.02 10.88 8.84
N MET A 187 -8.31 11.15 7.58
CA MET A 187 -8.13 10.24 6.46
C MET A 187 -7.33 10.87 5.35
N ALA A 188 -6.51 10.04 4.73
CA ALA A 188 -5.79 10.31 3.50
C ALA A 188 -5.83 9.06 2.62
N GLY A 189 -5.34 9.18 1.39
CA GLY A 189 -5.12 8.02 0.55
C GLY A 189 -3.99 8.23 -0.45
N THR A 190 -3.35 7.12 -0.80
CA THR A 190 -2.39 7.10 -1.89
C THR A 190 -3.11 6.72 -3.19
N ILE A 191 -2.74 7.39 -4.28
CA ILE A 191 -3.20 7.05 -5.63
C ILE A 191 -1.97 6.58 -6.39
N THR A 192 -2.07 5.45 -7.09
CA THR A 192 -0.98 4.89 -7.90
C THR A 192 -1.04 5.44 -9.32
N PRO A 193 0.06 5.42 -10.10
CA PRO A 193 -0.01 5.86 -11.49
C PRO A 193 -0.90 4.93 -12.33
N GLN A 194 -0.79 3.60 -12.14
CA GLN A 194 -1.57 2.63 -12.91
C GLN A 194 -3.09 2.83 -12.76
N HIS A 195 -3.60 3.12 -11.57
CA HIS A 195 -5.04 3.32 -11.38
C HIS A 195 -5.56 4.61 -12.05
N MET A 196 -4.67 5.50 -12.49
CA MET A 196 -5.01 6.66 -13.31
C MET A 196 -4.76 6.44 -14.80
N LEU A 197 -4.14 5.33 -15.21
CA LEU A 197 -3.75 5.08 -16.60
C LEU A 197 -4.52 3.92 -17.24
N ILE A 198 -4.89 2.92 -16.46
CA ILE A 198 -5.55 1.70 -16.96
C ILE A 198 -6.91 1.47 -16.31
N THR A 199 -7.79 0.79 -17.05
CA THR A 199 -9.10 0.32 -16.61
C THR A 199 -9.13 -1.21 -16.57
N LYS A 200 -10.22 -1.80 -16.08
CA LYS A 200 -10.42 -3.25 -16.11
C LYS A 200 -10.31 -3.86 -17.51
N LYS A 201 -10.61 -3.09 -18.57
CA LYS A 201 -10.50 -3.56 -19.97
C LYS A 201 -9.05 -3.78 -20.40
N ASP A 202 -8.11 -3.07 -19.79
CA ASP A 202 -6.68 -3.21 -20.05
C ASP A 202 -6.07 -4.37 -19.26
N VAL A 203 -6.79 -4.85 -18.23
CA VAL A 203 -6.42 -5.99 -17.38
C VAL A 203 -7.01 -7.29 -17.91
N PHE A 204 -8.28 -7.29 -18.28
CA PHE A 204 -9.03 -8.44 -18.79
C PHE A 204 -9.31 -8.21 -20.28
N VAL A 205 -8.47 -8.80 -21.13
CA VAL A 205 -8.51 -8.62 -22.59
C VAL A 205 -8.99 -9.93 -23.20
N ASP A 206 -10.15 -9.88 -23.86
CA ASP A 206 -10.84 -11.06 -24.36
C ASP A 206 -11.08 -12.08 -23.23
N ASP A 207 -10.51 -13.28 -23.35
CA ASP A 207 -10.59 -14.35 -22.35
C ASP A 207 -9.33 -14.46 -21.46
N ASP A 208 -8.34 -13.58 -21.67
CA ASP A 208 -7.04 -13.59 -20.98
C ASP A 208 -6.89 -12.44 -19.97
N ILE A 209 -5.96 -12.63 -19.04
CA ILE A 209 -5.48 -11.56 -18.15
C ILE A 209 -4.18 -11.02 -18.72
N ASN A 210 -4.09 -9.71 -18.96
CA ASN A 210 -2.80 -9.05 -19.16
C ASN A 210 -2.06 -9.04 -17.82
N PRO A 211 -1.04 -9.88 -17.64
CA PRO A 211 -0.45 -10.06 -16.33
C PRO A 211 0.26 -8.78 -15.87
N HIS A 212 0.85 -8.02 -16.79
CA HIS A 212 1.60 -6.80 -16.46
C HIS A 212 0.72 -5.63 -16.03
N ASN A 213 -0.58 -5.68 -16.32
CA ASN A 213 -1.58 -4.72 -15.85
C ASN A 213 -2.37 -5.24 -14.62
N TYR A 214 -2.14 -6.48 -14.19
CA TYR A 214 -2.85 -7.08 -13.06
C TYR A 214 -2.20 -6.73 -11.70
N CYS A 215 -2.95 -6.01 -10.85
CA CYS A 215 -2.61 -5.66 -9.46
C CYS A 215 -3.81 -5.80 -8.51
N MET A 216 -3.56 -5.59 -7.21
CA MET A 216 -4.60 -5.51 -6.17
C MET A 216 -4.48 -4.16 -5.43
N PRO A 217 -5.58 -3.41 -5.26
CA PRO A 217 -6.89 -3.64 -5.84
C PRO A 217 -6.83 -3.67 -7.37
N VAL A 218 -7.78 -4.36 -8.01
CA VAL A 218 -7.83 -4.41 -9.47
C VAL A 218 -8.31 -3.07 -10.01
N ALA A 219 -7.73 -2.62 -11.14
CA ALA A 219 -8.24 -1.48 -11.89
C ALA A 219 -9.72 -1.68 -12.26
N LYS A 220 -10.51 -0.61 -12.14
CA LYS A 220 -11.98 -0.64 -12.23
C LYS A 220 -12.49 -0.01 -13.52
N GLU A 221 -13.68 0.58 -13.48
CA GLU A 221 -14.31 1.20 -14.62
C GLU A 221 -13.69 2.56 -14.94
N GLU A 222 -13.94 3.07 -16.14
CA GLU A 222 -13.48 4.40 -16.56
C GLU A 222 -13.93 5.52 -15.61
N LYS A 223 -15.14 5.42 -15.03
CA LYS A 223 -15.63 6.38 -14.03
C LYS A 223 -14.74 6.45 -12.78
N ASP A 224 -14.12 5.34 -12.41
CA ASP A 224 -13.24 5.25 -11.24
C ASP A 224 -11.89 5.88 -11.57
N LEU A 225 -11.32 5.54 -12.73
CA LEU A 225 -10.11 6.17 -13.26
C LEU A 225 -10.25 7.71 -13.35
N ILE A 226 -11.35 8.21 -13.91
CA ILE A 226 -11.62 9.65 -14.03
C ILE A 226 -11.72 10.30 -12.64
N ALA A 227 -12.36 9.63 -11.68
CA ALA A 227 -12.45 10.15 -10.32
C ALA A 227 -11.08 10.23 -9.65
N LEU A 228 -10.23 9.21 -9.79
CA LEU A 228 -8.88 9.21 -9.24
C LEU A 228 -8.02 10.31 -9.85
N ARG A 229 -8.06 10.50 -11.17
CA ARG A 229 -7.42 11.65 -11.84
C ARG A 229 -7.90 12.97 -11.28
N LYS A 230 -9.23 13.13 -11.10
CA LYS A 230 -9.80 14.35 -10.52
C LYS A 230 -9.25 14.62 -9.12
N TYR A 231 -9.20 13.61 -8.25
CA TYR A 231 -8.65 13.79 -6.90
C TYR A 231 -7.15 14.09 -6.91
N ALA A 232 -6.35 13.36 -7.69
CA ALA A 232 -4.92 13.59 -7.84
C ALA A 232 -4.60 15.01 -8.34
N CYS A 233 -5.42 15.57 -9.24
CA CYS A 233 -5.23 16.90 -9.82
C CYS A 233 -6.02 18.01 -9.10
N SER A 234 -6.75 17.71 -8.02
CA SER A 234 -7.66 18.68 -7.37
C SER A 234 -6.98 19.69 -6.44
N GLY A 235 -5.73 19.44 -6.04
CA GLY A 235 -5.06 20.17 -4.95
C GLY A 235 -5.53 19.76 -3.55
N ASN A 236 -6.40 18.74 -3.42
CA ASN A 236 -6.79 18.18 -2.14
C ASN A 236 -5.60 17.48 -1.47
N ARG A 237 -5.16 18.02 -0.32
CA ARG A 237 -3.97 17.55 0.42
C ARG A 237 -4.14 16.17 1.06
N LYS A 238 -5.34 15.58 1.04
CA LYS A 238 -5.59 14.21 1.52
C LYS A 238 -5.08 13.14 0.54
N PHE A 239 -4.79 13.50 -0.71
CA PHE A 239 -4.32 12.56 -1.72
C PHE A 239 -2.86 12.86 -2.08
N PHE A 240 -2.04 11.84 -2.12
CA PHE A 240 -0.62 11.96 -2.45
C PHE A 240 -0.08 10.69 -3.12
N LEU A 241 1.14 10.82 -3.65
CA LEU A 241 1.81 9.77 -4.42
C LEU A 241 2.09 8.53 -3.57
N GLY A 242 1.63 7.37 -4.02
CA GLY A 242 2.12 6.07 -3.56
C GLY A 242 2.06 5.12 -4.73
N THR A 243 3.20 4.67 -5.24
CA THR A 243 3.22 3.95 -6.52
C THR A 243 2.64 2.55 -6.44
N ASP A 244 2.70 1.95 -5.26
CA ASP A 244 2.52 0.51 -5.08
C ASP A 244 3.39 -0.27 -6.08
N SER A 245 4.61 0.21 -6.30
CA SER A 245 5.54 -0.46 -7.20
C SER A 245 5.89 -1.83 -6.63
N ALA A 246 5.37 -2.86 -7.29
CA ALA A 246 5.31 -4.24 -6.80
C ALA A 246 5.98 -5.19 -7.80
N PRO A 247 7.32 -5.33 -7.75
CA PRO A 247 8.06 -6.18 -8.67
C PRO A 247 7.80 -7.66 -8.39
N HIS A 248 7.73 -8.42 -9.49
CA HIS A 248 7.68 -9.88 -9.54
C HIS A 248 8.56 -10.38 -10.70
N HIS A 249 9.06 -11.61 -10.61
CA HIS A 249 9.76 -12.21 -11.75
C HIS A 249 8.79 -12.45 -12.90
N ILE A 250 9.28 -12.34 -14.15
CA ILE A 250 8.47 -12.56 -15.35
C ILE A 250 7.78 -13.93 -15.34
N LYS A 251 8.44 -14.97 -14.82
CA LYS A 251 7.87 -16.33 -14.68
C LYS A 251 6.60 -16.37 -13.80
N ASP A 252 6.41 -15.39 -12.93
CA ASP A 252 5.25 -15.27 -12.03
C ASP A 252 4.15 -14.36 -12.63
N LYS A 253 4.40 -13.72 -13.79
CA LYS A 253 3.46 -12.86 -14.53
C LYS A 253 2.83 -13.66 -15.68
N ILE A 254 2.01 -14.64 -15.32
CA ILE A 254 1.36 -15.59 -16.24
C ILE A 254 0.00 -15.02 -16.70
N PRO A 255 -0.41 -15.15 -17.98
CA PRO A 255 -1.65 -14.54 -18.50
C PRO A 255 -2.93 -15.30 -18.10
N ASN A 256 -3.13 -15.56 -16.80
CA ASN A 256 -4.33 -16.19 -16.25
C ASN A 256 -4.49 -15.84 -14.76
N LEU A 257 -5.49 -16.45 -14.09
CA LEU A 257 -5.82 -16.17 -12.69
C LEU A 257 -4.69 -16.51 -11.68
N SER A 258 -3.68 -17.29 -12.08
CA SER A 258 -2.51 -17.58 -11.24
C SER A 258 -1.42 -16.50 -11.28
N SER A 259 -1.62 -15.44 -12.08
CA SER A 259 -0.68 -14.31 -12.14
C SER A 259 -0.49 -13.67 -10.77
N LYS A 260 0.75 -13.39 -10.39
CA LYS A 260 0.99 -12.60 -9.18
C LYS A 260 0.58 -11.13 -9.40
N PRO A 261 -0.28 -10.56 -8.53
CA PRO A 261 -0.70 -9.17 -8.67
C PRO A 261 0.43 -8.21 -8.29
N GLY A 262 0.65 -7.20 -9.12
CA GLY A 262 1.63 -6.13 -8.90
C GLY A 262 2.19 -5.59 -10.20
N ILE A 263 2.39 -4.26 -10.24
CA ILE A 263 2.98 -3.54 -11.38
C ILE A 263 4.27 -2.89 -10.90
N PHE A 264 5.36 -3.08 -11.64
CA PHE A 264 6.65 -2.47 -11.32
C PHE A 264 6.78 -1.10 -12.00
N SER A 265 6.39 -0.06 -11.27
CA SER A 265 6.31 1.33 -11.78
C SER A 265 7.47 2.24 -11.34
N SER A 266 8.30 1.81 -10.38
CA SER A 266 9.44 2.59 -9.89
C SER A 266 10.38 3.14 -10.98
N PRO A 267 10.67 2.44 -12.09
CA PRO A 267 11.60 2.95 -13.10
C PRO A 267 11.20 4.31 -13.71
N CYS A 268 9.91 4.57 -13.82
CA CYS A 268 9.33 5.74 -14.48
C CYS A 268 8.21 6.39 -13.64
N SER A 269 8.27 6.29 -12.31
CA SER A 269 7.11 6.64 -11.48
C SER A 269 6.66 8.09 -11.66
N ILE A 270 7.57 9.06 -11.64
CA ILE A 270 7.23 10.49 -11.81
C ILE A 270 6.76 10.78 -13.23
N GLU A 271 7.41 10.16 -14.22
CA GLU A 271 7.04 10.28 -15.63
C GLU A 271 5.64 9.71 -15.91
N LEU A 272 5.17 8.72 -15.13
CA LEU A 272 3.81 8.19 -15.21
C LEU A 272 2.76 9.10 -14.55
N TYR A 273 3.15 9.96 -13.61
CA TYR A 273 2.24 10.94 -12.97
C TYR A 273 2.13 12.26 -13.76
N ALA A 274 3.15 12.58 -14.54
CA ALA A 274 3.28 13.85 -15.28
C ALA A 274 2.36 13.93 -16.51
#